data_AF-A0ABD2IWD3-F1
#
_entry.id   AF-A0ABD2IWD3-F1
#
_cell.length_a   1.000
_cell.length_b   1.000
_cell.length_c   1.000
_cell.angle_alpha   90.00
_cell.angle_beta   90.00
_cell.angle_gamma   90.00
#
_symmetry.space_group_name_H-M   'P 1'
#
loop_
_entity.id
_entity.type
_entity.pdbx_description
1 polymer ?
#
loop_
_entity_poly.entity_id
_entity_poly.type
_entity_poly.pdbx_seq_one_letter_code
_entity_poly.pdbx_strand_id
1 'polypeptide(L)'
;MPLVWLLRRVFLFVAIRLLRLWSFFWHGDHQRFLWRLRRNNAVQLLLELFYRNYNFQYHHDHYHHRNNNYGLIPAPLSALMSKASKNPWVRRWLARIGRYAFLALLFLLIMTYNLPWSTQHMAIISSNYYHLSPSHPPNTVVVLFNAQRRFWPPWPLLCHSFNGSHSLKALARVRYAFTPILICGWSVYLASCPTVDRPTKFQLRDVQVLSHSVTVPIRPVSDQQLSVVACFSPLFYNERWQLIIPTLEIYRQLGVTLQVYYIQSMLVEILDFMKVYERQKIVKLETWMGLSVQDPDGTDRLGYDPNTELEWRNQAAAHTDCLLFYKVDLDDVLIPKLGQTFLEEFRFLSAKVPHAAGFSYNRYNTELVTSSEPGEFSLAALINEARVATEWEDPKYVVKPGNVQSVWLHWPGIISRGRMYTVPAEQNFMLHFRNWSMIDFSSSAYPRTQRTFELFKFQMSDMLQPARAVELEQNFHRFLATTPELGELFARLPSRVVYYPLIADCYNRIFYGRSKHPINCPGPVRCELPSLPGLKCAVGRRRYEHFAINRNLVVHVPLGASGTFHISDNGCSWT
;
A
#
# COMPACT_ATOMS: atom_id res chain seq x y z
N MET A 1 16.65 -30.72 0.57
CA MET A 1 16.38 -29.57 -0.33
C MET A 1 17.02 -29.64 -1.73
N PRO A 2 18.25 -30.18 -1.98
CA PRO A 2 18.89 -30.06 -3.32
C PRO A 2 18.27 -30.95 -4.42
N LEU A 3 17.71 -32.11 -4.07
CA LEU A 3 17.10 -33.03 -5.04
C LEU A 3 15.86 -32.44 -5.74
N VAL A 4 15.07 -31.64 -5.01
CA VAL A 4 13.82 -31.04 -5.52
C VAL A 4 14.11 -29.87 -6.47
N TRP A 5 15.17 -29.11 -6.19
CA TRP A 5 15.62 -28.04 -7.09
C TRP A 5 16.21 -28.60 -8.39
N LEU A 6 16.92 -29.74 -8.30
CA LEU A 6 17.43 -30.48 -9.46
C LEU A 6 16.27 -31.02 -10.31
N LEU A 7 15.26 -31.63 -9.69
CA LEU A 7 14.04 -32.10 -10.38
C LEU A 7 13.29 -30.96 -11.09
N ARG A 8 13.24 -29.76 -10.51
CA ARG A 8 12.65 -28.57 -11.16
C ARG A 8 13.40 -28.15 -12.42
N ARG A 9 14.73 -28.12 -12.38
CA ARG A 9 15.55 -27.77 -13.56
C ARG A 9 15.44 -28.83 -14.65
N VAL A 10 15.47 -30.11 -14.27
CA VAL A 10 15.30 -31.23 -15.21
C VAL A 10 13.92 -31.17 -15.86
N PHE A 11 12.85 -30.94 -15.08
CA PHE A 11 11.48 -30.88 -15.59
C PHE A 11 11.25 -29.68 -16.53
N LEU A 12 11.72 -28.48 -16.15
CA LEU A 12 11.62 -27.28 -17.00
C LEU A 12 12.42 -27.46 -18.31
N PHE A 13 13.60 -28.08 -18.23
CA PHE A 13 14.42 -28.39 -19.40
C PHE A 13 13.74 -29.38 -20.34
N VAL A 14 13.11 -30.43 -19.78
CA VAL A 14 12.32 -31.42 -20.55
C VAL A 14 11.09 -30.78 -21.20
N ALA A 15 10.35 -29.92 -20.48
CA ALA A 15 9.19 -29.22 -21.02
C ALA A 15 9.56 -28.28 -22.19
N ILE A 16 10.66 -27.52 -22.06
CA ILE A 16 11.16 -26.65 -23.14
C ILE A 16 11.61 -27.48 -24.35
N ARG A 17 12.28 -28.62 -24.12
CA ARG A 17 12.69 -29.55 -25.19
C ARG A 17 11.48 -30.15 -25.91
N LEU A 18 10.43 -30.53 -25.19
CA LEU A 18 9.19 -31.06 -25.76
C LEU A 18 8.40 -29.99 -26.54
N LEU A 19 8.34 -28.74 -26.06
CA LEU A 19 7.75 -27.61 -26.78
C LEU A 19 8.50 -27.30 -28.08
N ARG A 20 9.84 -27.35 -28.05
CA ARG A 20 10.66 -27.21 -29.27
C ARG A 20 10.43 -28.36 -30.24
N LEU A 21 10.39 -29.61 -29.78
CA LEU A 21 10.01 -30.76 -30.61
C LEU A 21 8.62 -30.59 -31.24
N TRP A 22 7.66 -30.08 -30.47
CA TRP A 22 6.30 -29.84 -30.96
C TRP A 22 6.23 -28.74 -32.04
N SER A 23 7.01 -27.65 -31.87
CA SER A 23 7.13 -26.58 -32.87
C SER A 23 7.79 -27.03 -34.20
N PHE A 24 8.66 -28.05 -34.15
CA PHE A 24 9.32 -28.64 -35.31
C PHE A 24 8.34 -29.42 -36.20
N PHE A 25 7.31 -30.05 -35.64
CA PHE A 25 6.29 -30.79 -36.39
C PHE A 25 5.27 -29.90 -37.12
N TRP A 26 5.22 -28.60 -36.83
CA TRP A 26 4.19 -27.66 -37.31
C TRP A 26 4.71 -26.54 -38.24
N HIS A 27 5.95 -26.65 -38.74
CA HIS A 27 6.60 -25.68 -39.64
C HIS A 27 6.00 -25.60 -41.07
N GLY A 28 4.68 -25.68 -41.20
CA GLY A 28 3.98 -25.58 -42.48
C GLY A 28 2.75 -24.67 -42.53
N ASP A 29 2.17 -24.22 -41.41
CA ASP A 29 1.00 -23.32 -41.48
C ASP A 29 0.67 -22.63 -40.13
N HIS A 30 1.51 -21.69 -39.71
CA HIS A 30 1.35 -20.96 -38.44
C HIS A 30 0.08 -20.07 -38.44
N GLN A 31 -0.33 -19.57 -39.60
CA GLN A 31 -1.50 -18.70 -39.80
C GLN A 31 -2.82 -19.47 -39.63
N ARG A 32 -2.94 -20.70 -40.18
CA ARG A 32 -4.17 -21.52 -40.02
C ARG A 32 -4.37 -22.07 -38.61
N PHE A 33 -3.30 -22.28 -37.84
CA PHE A 33 -3.40 -22.71 -36.44
C PHE A 33 -3.96 -21.60 -35.54
N LEU A 34 -3.47 -20.37 -35.68
CA LEU A 34 -3.99 -19.20 -34.98
C LEU A 34 -5.45 -18.90 -35.38
N TRP A 35 -5.81 -19.11 -36.64
CA TRP A 35 -7.18 -18.97 -37.11
C TRP A 35 -8.14 -20.03 -36.53
N ARG A 36 -7.71 -21.28 -36.35
CA ARG A 36 -8.51 -22.35 -35.71
C ARG A 36 -8.62 -22.19 -34.19
N LEU A 37 -7.61 -21.62 -33.54
CA LEU A 37 -7.64 -21.25 -32.12
C LEU A 37 -8.67 -20.13 -31.84
N ARG A 38 -8.80 -19.16 -32.75
CA ARG A 38 -9.81 -18.09 -32.68
C ARG A 38 -11.26 -18.55 -32.85
N ARG A 39 -11.52 -19.77 -33.35
CA ARG A 39 -12.86 -20.31 -33.61
C ARG A 39 -13.37 -21.29 -32.56
N ASN A 40 -12.56 -21.60 -31.55
CA ASN A 40 -12.88 -22.62 -30.56
C ASN A 40 -13.29 -21.95 -29.23
N ASN A 41 -14.59 -21.94 -28.93
CA ASN A 41 -15.18 -21.17 -27.82
C ASN A 41 -14.54 -21.45 -26.45
N ALA A 42 -14.02 -22.67 -26.21
CA ALA A 42 -13.32 -23.01 -24.97
C ALA A 42 -11.93 -22.35 -24.85
N VAL A 43 -11.23 -22.16 -25.97
CA VAL A 43 -9.92 -21.48 -25.99
C VAL A 43 -10.11 -19.98 -26.02
N GLN A 44 -11.20 -19.48 -26.62
CA GLN A 44 -11.58 -18.07 -26.54
C GLN A 44 -11.98 -17.70 -25.10
N LEU A 45 -12.65 -18.58 -24.35
CA LEU A 45 -12.94 -18.38 -22.91
C LEU A 45 -11.66 -18.38 -22.05
N LEU A 46 -10.71 -19.29 -22.34
CA LEU A 46 -9.40 -19.35 -21.67
C LEU A 46 -8.52 -18.15 -22.01
N LEU A 47 -8.52 -17.71 -23.28
CA LEU A 47 -7.83 -16.50 -23.72
C LEU A 47 -8.51 -15.25 -23.19
N GLU A 48 -9.84 -15.18 -23.04
CA GLU A 48 -10.53 -14.06 -22.38
C GLU A 48 -10.30 -14.05 -20.87
N LEU A 49 -10.18 -15.19 -20.20
CA LEU A 49 -9.73 -15.28 -18.81
C LEU A 49 -8.26 -14.87 -18.65
N PHE A 50 -7.44 -15.06 -19.69
CA PHE A 50 -6.03 -14.62 -19.73
C PHE A 50 -5.89 -13.13 -20.11
N TYR A 51 -6.68 -12.64 -21.07
CA TYR A 51 -6.66 -11.27 -21.59
C TYR A 51 -7.47 -10.28 -20.73
N ARG A 52 -8.51 -10.70 -20.00
CA ARG A 52 -9.15 -9.83 -18.98
C ARG A 52 -8.21 -9.51 -17.82
N ASN A 53 -7.14 -10.28 -17.64
CA ASN A 53 -6.06 -9.96 -16.71
C ASN A 53 -4.91 -9.16 -17.34
N TYR A 54 -4.93 -8.94 -18.67
CA TYR A 54 -3.91 -8.21 -19.42
C TYR A 54 -4.56 -7.37 -20.52
N ASN A 55 -5.18 -6.26 -20.13
CA ASN A 55 -5.34 -5.11 -21.02
C ASN A 55 -5.23 -3.84 -20.20
N PHE A 56 -4.03 -3.26 -20.22
CA PHE A 56 -3.86 -1.81 -20.17
C PHE A 56 -3.37 -1.40 -21.54
N GLN A 57 -4.08 -0.44 -22.12
CA GLN A 57 -3.89 0.12 -23.42
C GLN A 57 -2.90 1.27 -23.28
N TYR A 58 -1.69 1.16 -23.84
CA TYR A 58 -0.85 2.32 -24.13
C TYR A 58 0.03 2.11 -25.36
N HIS A 59 0.27 3.25 -26.00
CA HIS A 59 0.74 3.50 -27.35
C HIS A 59 2.01 2.77 -27.80
N HIS A 60 2.00 2.45 -29.10
CA HIS A 60 3.12 2.02 -29.92
C HIS A 60 4.27 3.03 -29.89
N ASP A 61 5.50 2.55 -29.69
CA ASP A 61 6.65 3.03 -30.46
C ASP A 61 7.72 1.93 -30.64
N HIS A 62 8.37 2.02 -31.80
CA HIS A 62 9.30 1.08 -32.44
C HIS A 62 10.56 0.75 -31.64
N TYR A 63 11.10 -0.47 -31.79
CA TYR A 63 12.47 -0.71 -32.33
C TYR A 63 12.77 -2.21 -32.54
N HIS A 64 13.31 -2.52 -33.72
CA HIS A 64 13.88 -3.81 -34.13
C HIS A 64 15.36 -3.89 -33.74
N HIS A 65 15.85 -5.03 -33.19
CA HIS A 65 16.86 -5.88 -33.86
C HIS A 65 17.32 -7.12 -33.04
N ARG A 66 17.54 -8.18 -33.83
CA ARG A 66 18.20 -9.50 -33.68
C ARG A 66 19.16 -9.76 -32.50
N ASN A 67 19.10 -10.99 -31.97
CA ASN A 67 20.14 -12.03 -32.22
C ASN A 67 19.69 -13.43 -31.76
N ASN A 68 19.73 -14.40 -32.68
CA ASN A 68 19.50 -15.83 -32.46
C ASN A 68 20.84 -16.57 -32.55
N ASN A 69 21.24 -17.29 -31.51
CA ASN A 69 22.30 -18.29 -31.58
C ASN A 69 22.08 -19.35 -30.51
N TYR A 70 21.47 -20.51 -30.83
CA TYR A 70 21.57 -21.73 -30.03
C TYR A 70 21.35 -23.02 -30.84
N GLY A 71 22.44 -23.78 -30.99
CA GLY A 71 22.56 -25.23 -30.72
C GLY A 71 21.65 -26.23 -31.47
N LEU A 72 22.25 -26.92 -32.46
CA LEU A 72 21.70 -28.04 -33.22
C LEU A 72 21.54 -29.34 -32.39
N ILE A 73 20.53 -30.13 -32.75
CA ILE A 73 20.23 -31.50 -32.25
C ILE A 73 21.13 -32.51 -33.00
N PRO A 74 21.67 -33.57 -32.36
CA PRO A 74 22.48 -34.58 -33.06
C PRO A 74 21.67 -35.34 -34.13
N ALA A 75 22.31 -35.54 -35.28
CA ALA A 75 21.76 -36.05 -36.53
C ALA A 75 21.04 -37.44 -36.54
N PRO A 76 21.26 -38.39 -35.60
CA PRO A 76 20.57 -39.69 -35.69
C PRO A 76 19.06 -39.63 -35.40
N LEU A 77 18.61 -38.68 -34.58
CA LEU A 77 17.19 -38.57 -34.19
C LEU A 77 16.32 -37.93 -35.29
N SER A 78 16.88 -37.00 -36.07
CA SER A 78 16.14 -36.29 -37.12
C SER A 78 15.81 -37.20 -38.31
N ALA A 79 16.69 -38.16 -38.63
CA ALA A 79 16.49 -39.11 -39.72
C ALA A 79 15.39 -40.14 -39.42
N LEU A 80 15.31 -40.62 -38.17
CA LEU A 80 14.27 -41.55 -37.74
C LEU A 80 12.88 -40.88 -37.70
N MET A 81 12.82 -39.62 -37.25
CA MET A 81 11.57 -38.86 -37.19
C MET A 81 11.06 -38.40 -38.57
N SER A 82 11.96 -38.16 -39.54
CA SER A 82 11.62 -37.81 -40.93
C SER A 82 10.90 -38.93 -41.69
N LYS A 83 11.28 -40.20 -41.46
CA LYS A 83 10.57 -41.36 -42.05
C LYS A 83 9.19 -41.58 -41.42
N ALA A 84 9.05 -41.37 -40.11
CA ALA A 84 7.77 -41.50 -39.41
C ALA A 84 6.76 -40.39 -39.78
N SER A 85 7.22 -39.18 -40.12
CA SER A 85 6.35 -38.04 -40.43
C SER A 85 5.66 -38.11 -41.81
N LYS A 86 6.10 -39.02 -42.70
CA LYS A 86 5.51 -39.21 -44.03
C LYS A 86 4.26 -40.11 -44.02
N ASN A 87 4.02 -40.87 -42.95
CA ASN A 87 2.82 -41.68 -42.82
C ASN A 87 1.66 -40.83 -42.21
N PRO A 88 0.54 -40.60 -42.95
CA PRO A 88 -0.57 -39.76 -42.48
C PRO A 88 -1.22 -40.26 -41.19
N TRP A 89 -1.19 -41.57 -40.95
CA TRP A 89 -1.73 -42.20 -39.75
C TRP A 89 -0.84 -41.92 -38.53
N VAL A 90 0.48 -42.06 -38.69
CA VAL A 90 1.47 -41.74 -37.66
C VAL A 90 1.45 -40.25 -37.31
N ARG A 91 1.27 -39.36 -38.30
CA ARG A 91 1.17 -37.91 -38.08
C ARG A 91 -0.09 -37.51 -37.30
N ARG A 92 -1.24 -38.16 -37.56
CA ARG A 92 -2.48 -37.95 -36.78
C ARG A 92 -2.37 -38.51 -35.36
N TRP A 93 -1.73 -39.66 -35.21
CA TRP A 93 -1.51 -40.30 -33.91
C TRP A 93 -0.56 -39.49 -33.03
N LEU A 94 0.59 -39.03 -33.58
CA LEU A 94 1.52 -38.13 -32.91
C LEU A 94 0.90 -36.77 -32.58
N ALA A 95 0.03 -36.22 -33.44
CA ALA A 95 -0.68 -34.98 -33.14
C ALA A 95 -1.72 -35.15 -32.01
N ARG A 96 -2.39 -36.31 -31.92
CA ARG A 96 -3.28 -36.62 -30.79
C ARG A 96 -2.48 -36.77 -29.50
N ILE A 97 -1.40 -37.56 -29.51
CA ILE A 97 -0.55 -37.74 -28.33
C ILE A 97 0.08 -36.41 -27.91
N GLY A 98 0.56 -35.59 -28.85
CA GLY A 98 1.09 -34.26 -28.55
C GLY A 98 0.06 -33.33 -27.91
N ARG A 99 -1.23 -33.40 -28.32
CA ARG A 99 -2.30 -32.66 -27.66
C ARG A 99 -2.59 -33.18 -26.25
N TYR A 100 -2.68 -34.49 -26.05
CA TYR A 100 -2.91 -35.05 -24.71
C TYR A 100 -1.72 -34.82 -23.78
N ALA A 101 -0.49 -34.91 -24.29
CA ALA A 101 0.73 -34.60 -23.55
C ALA A 101 0.81 -33.10 -23.21
N PHE A 102 0.47 -32.21 -24.14
CA PHE A 102 0.40 -30.78 -23.87
C PHE A 102 -0.69 -30.44 -22.85
N LEU A 103 -1.87 -31.06 -22.95
CA LEU A 103 -2.96 -30.88 -21.98
C LEU A 103 -2.59 -31.45 -20.61
N ALA A 104 -1.95 -32.62 -20.55
CA ALA A 104 -1.47 -33.22 -19.32
C ALA A 104 -0.35 -32.37 -18.69
N LEU A 105 0.54 -31.81 -19.51
CA LEU A 105 1.62 -30.94 -19.05
C LEU A 105 1.08 -29.58 -18.60
N LEU A 106 0.09 -29.00 -19.29
CA LEU A 106 -0.64 -27.80 -18.86
C LEU A 106 -1.39 -28.07 -17.56
N PHE A 107 -2.09 -29.21 -17.45
CA PHE A 107 -2.78 -29.64 -16.24
C PHE A 107 -1.81 -29.85 -15.08
N LEU A 108 -0.68 -30.52 -15.30
CA LEU A 108 0.38 -30.68 -14.30
C LEU A 108 1.03 -29.34 -13.95
N LEU A 109 1.23 -28.43 -14.90
CA LEU A 109 1.78 -27.11 -14.64
C LEU A 109 0.80 -26.28 -13.80
N ILE A 110 -0.49 -26.33 -14.11
CA ILE A 110 -1.57 -25.73 -13.32
C ILE A 110 -1.64 -26.34 -11.92
N MET A 111 -1.59 -27.66 -11.79
CA MET A 111 -1.66 -28.35 -10.49
C MET A 111 -0.41 -28.12 -9.64
N THR A 112 0.78 -28.13 -10.23
CA THR A 112 2.04 -27.86 -9.51
C THR A 112 2.24 -26.39 -9.18
N TYR A 113 1.70 -25.46 -9.98
CA TYR A 113 1.66 -24.03 -9.64
C TYR A 113 0.67 -23.68 -8.52
N ASN A 114 -0.43 -24.44 -8.41
CA ASN A 114 -1.52 -24.15 -7.48
C ASN A 114 -1.48 -24.92 -6.16
N LEU A 115 -0.59 -25.92 -6.01
CA LEU A 115 -0.35 -26.52 -4.70
C LEU A 115 0.54 -25.58 -3.86
N PRO A 116 0.12 -25.15 -2.66
CA PRO A 116 1.00 -24.47 -1.73
C PRO A 116 1.94 -25.51 -1.12
N TRP A 117 3.12 -25.68 -1.72
CA TRP A 117 4.16 -26.60 -1.21
C TRP A 117 4.91 -26.04 0.02
N SER A 118 4.55 -24.84 0.48
CA SER A 118 5.14 -24.15 1.62
C SER A 118 4.06 -23.59 2.54
N THR A 119 4.35 -23.62 3.84
CA THR A 119 3.56 -22.96 4.88
C THR A 119 3.27 -21.52 4.49
N GLN A 120 1.99 -21.16 4.51
CA GLN A 120 1.49 -19.82 4.28
C GLN A 120 1.44 -19.05 5.59
N HIS A 121 1.69 -17.75 5.52
CA HIS A 121 1.68 -16.88 6.67
C HIS A 121 0.69 -15.75 6.46
N MET A 122 -0.09 -15.47 7.51
CA MET A 122 -1.10 -14.44 7.57
C MET A 122 -0.86 -13.61 8.82
N ALA A 123 -0.63 -12.31 8.71
CA ALA A 123 -0.43 -11.41 9.83
C ALA A 123 -1.60 -10.42 9.95
N ILE A 124 -2.34 -10.54 11.03
CA ILE A 124 -3.53 -9.71 11.29
C ILE A 124 -3.07 -8.29 11.67
N ILE A 125 -3.69 -7.30 11.04
CA ILE A 125 -3.43 -5.87 11.33
C ILE A 125 -4.52 -5.37 12.28
N SER A 126 -5.77 -5.58 11.91
CA SER A 126 -6.94 -5.22 12.70
C SER A 126 -8.17 -6.05 12.32
N SER A 127 -9.17 -6.01 13.20
CA SER A 127 -10.42 -6.79 13.11
C SER A 127 -11.55 -5.95 13.65
N ASN A 128 -12.28 -5.28 12.76
CA ASN A 128 -13.28 -4.27 13.12
C ASN A 128 -14.69 -4.86 13.04
N TYR A 129 -15.48 -4.72 14.10
CA TYR A 129 -16.89 -5.16 14.12
C TYR A 129 -17.83 -4.02 13.70
N TYR A 130 -18.72 -4.34 12.75
CA TYR A 130 -19.79 -3.45 12.30
C TYR A 130 -21.14 -4.08 12.60
N HIS A 131 -21.88 -3.50 13.54
CA HIS A 131 -23.30 -3.82 13.72
C HIS A 131 -24.10 -3.37 12.49
N LEU A 132 -23.90 -2.11 12.09
CA LEU A 132 -24.44 -1.50 10.88
C LEU A 132 -23.34 -0.74 10.14
N SER A 133 -23.24 -0.94 8.83
CA SER A 133 -22.35 -0.14 7.98
C SER A 133 -22.98 0.07 6.60
N PRO A 134 -22.82 1.26 5.99
CA PRO A 134 -23.20 1.42 4.58
C PRO A 134 -22.26 0.70 3.61
N SER A 135 -21.03 0.38 4.03
CA SER A 135 -20.00 -0.26 3.19
C SER A 135 -19.93 -1.78 3.37
N HIS A 136 -20.51 -2.33 4.45
CA HIS A 136 -20.47 -3.76 4.78
C HIS A 136 -21.85 -4.28 5.21
N PRO A 137 -22.16 -5.57 5.00
CA PRO A 137 -23.38 -6.16 5.54
C PRO A 137 -23.51 -5.98 7.07
N PRO A 138 -24.72 -5.98 7.62
CA PRO A 138 -24.92 -5.95 9.08
C PRO A 138 -24.20 -7.10 9.78
N ASN A 139 -23.84 -6.88 11.05
CA ASN A 139 -23.17 -7.85 11.92
C ASN A 139 -22.00 -8.55 11.23
N THR A 140 -21.02 -7.74 10.81
CA THR A 140 -19.84 -8.23 10.09
C THR A 140 -18.58 -7.83 10.83
N VAL A 141 -17.67 -8.78 11.03
CA VAL A 141 -16.28 -8.50 11.38
C VAL A 141 -15.46 -8.43 10.10
N VAL A 142 -14.77 -7.32 9.87
CA VAL A 142 -13.83 -7.16 8.76
C VAL A 142 -12.41 -7.27 9.32
N VAL A 143 -11.69 -8.31 8.90
CA VAL A 143 -10.28 -8.51 9.28
C VAL A 143 -9.40 -7.99 8.16
N LEU A 144 -8.56 -7.01 8.48
CA LEU A 144 -7.48 -6.51 7.64
C LEU A 144 -6.20 -7.26 7.99
N PHE A 145 -5.53 -7.82 7.00
CA PHE A 145 -4.33 -8.61 7.22
C PHE A 145 -3.38 -8.59 6.03
N ASN A 146 -2.10 -8.84 6.32
CA ASN A 146 -1.10 -9.13 5.31
C ASN A 146 -0.92 -10.63 5.15
N ALA A 147 -0.74 -11.08 3.92
CA ALA A 147 -0.33 -12.44 3.65
C ALA A 147 0.59 -12.47 2.43
N GLN A 148 1.25 -13.61 2.22
CA GLN A 148 1.98 -13.86 0.99
C GLN A 148 1.03 -13.64 -0.21
N ARG A 149 1.51 -12.95 -1.25
CA ARG A 149 0.69 -12.47 -2.38
C ARG A 149 -0.13 -13.57 -3.07
N ARG A 150 0.26 -14.84 -2.96
CA ARG A 150 -0.50 -15.98 -3.50
C ARG A 150 -1.32 -16.68 -2.43
N PHE A 151 -2.03 -15.92 -1.59
CA PHE A 151 -2.96 -16.44 -0.58
C PHE A 151 -4.25 -17.09 -1.16
N TRP A 152 -4.23 -17.58 -2.41
CA TRP A 152 -5.40 -17.96 -3.22
C TRP A 152 -5.43 -19.47 -3.59
N PRO A 153 -6.62 -20.08 -3.73
CA PRO A 153 -7.20 -21.05 -2.80
C PRO A 153 -6.55 -22.45 -2.87
N PRO A 154 -6.44 -23.14 -1.71
CA PRO A 154 -7.59 -23.92 -1.25
C PRO A 154 -7.92 -23.75 0.25
N TRP A 155 -7.60 -22.59 0.87
CA TRP A 155 -7.81 -22.39 2.31
C TRP A 155 -9.01 -21.47 2.60
N PRO A 156 -10.26 -21.95 2.47
CA PRO A 156 -11.39 -21.20 2.97
C PRO A 156 -11.23 -21.03 4.48
N LEU A 157 -11.16 -19.78 4.93
CA LEU A 157 -11.19 -19.46 6.36
C LEU A 157 -12.64 -19.52 6.83
N LEU A 158 -12.88 -20.22 7.94
CA LEU A 158 -14.16 -20.24 8.64
C LEU A 158 -14.10 -19.26 9.81
N CYS A 159 -15.02 -18.31 9.82
CA CYS A 159 -15.21 -17.40 10.93
C CYS A 159 -16.17 -18.04 11.93
N HIS A 160 -15.81 -18.03 13.20
CA HIS A 160 -16.68 -18.48 14.29
C HIS A 160 -16.86 -17.33 15.28
N SER A 161 -18.11 -16.94 15.50
CA SER A 161 -18.48 -15.84 16.41
C SER A 161 -19.46 -16.32 17.47
N PHE A 162 -19.39 -15.72 18.65
CA PHE A 162 -20.24 -16.04 19.80
C PHE A 162 -20.53 -14.79 20.62
N ASN A 163 -21.74 -14.67 21.17
CA ASN A 163 -22.19 -13.52 21.97
C ASN A 163 -22.77 -13.92 23.34
N GLY A 164 -22.54 -15.15 23.81
CA GLY A 164 -23.09 -15.66 25.08
C GLY A 164 -24.21 -16.67 24.88
N SER A 165 -25.13 -16.41 23.95
CA SER A 165 -26.30 -17.27 23.69
C SER A 165 -26.29 -17.89 22.31
N HIS A 166 -25.80 -17.18 21.29
CA HIS A 166 -25.77 -17.65 19.92
C HIS A 166 -24.33 -17.84 19.45
N SER A 167 -24.14 -18.82 18.57
CA SER A 167 -22.91 -18.99 17.80
C SER A 167 -23.22 -19.00 16.32
N LEU A 168 -22.34 -18.40 15.52
CA LEU A 168 -22.42 -18.44 14.06
C LEU A 168 -21.07 -18.87 13.50
N LYS A 169 -21.11 -19.87 12.62
CA LYS A 169 -20.00 -20.29 11.78
C LYS A 169 -20.31 -19.89 10.35
N ALA A 170 -19.46 -19.08 9.74
CA ALA A 170 -19.66 -18.57 8.39
C ALA A 170 -18.35 -18.56 7.62
N LEU A 171 -18.42 -18.76 6.31
CA LEU A 171 -17.24 -18.68 5.46
C LEU A 171 -16.76 -17.22 5.35
N ALA A 172 -15.46 -17.01 5.51
CA ALA A 172 -14.84 -15.71 5.28
C ALA A 172 -14.81 -15.39 3.78
N ARG A 173 -15.24 -14.18 3.42
CA ARG A 173 -15.03 -13.65 2.06
C ARG A 173 -13.68 -12.94 2.01
N VAL A 174 -12.64 -13.67 1.60
CA VAL A 174 -11.27 -13.16 1.47
C VAL A 174 -11.04 -12.55 0.10
N ARG A 175 -10.47 -11.34 0.07
CA ARG A 175 -10.14 -10.58 -1.15
C ARG A 175 -8.90 -9.74 -0.94
N TYR A 176 -8.18 -9.43 -2.01
CA TYR A 176 -7.18 -8.37 -1.94
C TYR A 176 -7.85 -7.05 -1.58
N ALA A 177 -7.21 -6.26 -0.71
CA ALA A 177 -7.69 -4.91 -0.41
C ALA A 177 -7.53 -3.98 -1.62
N PHE A 178 -6.55 -4.21 -2.48
CA PHE A 178 -6.29 -3.49 -3.72
C PHE A 178 -5.53 -4.39 -4.69
N THR A 179 -5.37 -3.97 -5.95
CA THR A 179 -4.62 -4.76 -6.94
C THR A 179 -3.18 -4.98 -6.45
N PRO A 180 -2.75 -6.25 -6.24
CA PRO A 180 -1.44 -6.53 -5.67
C PRO A 180 -0.31 -6.08 -6.60
N ILE A 181 0.75 -5.53 -6.01
CA ILE A 181 1.96 -5.18 -6.75
C ILE A 181 2.72 -6.46 -7.07
N LEU A 182 2.93 -6.71 -8.37
CA LEU A 182 3.47 -7.99 -8.82
C LEU A 182 4.92 -8.26 -8.40
N ILE A 183 5.65 -7.23 -7.99
CA ILE A 183 7.04 -7.37 -7.56
C ILE A 183 7.19 -7.71 -6.08
N CYS A 184 6.14 -7.49 -5.29
CA CYS A 184 6.15 -7.75 -3.85
C CYS A 184 5.76 -9.20 -3.53
N GLY A 185 6.46 -9.80 -2.57
CA GLY A 185 6.15 -11.13 -2.05
C GLY A 185 4.88 -11.16 -1.19
N TRP A 186 4.50 -10.04 -0.59
CA TRP A 186 3.32 -9.91 0.28
C TRP A 186 2.28 -8.93 -0.28
N SER A 187 1.05 -9.09 0.18
CA SER A 187 -0.07 -8.22 -0.19
C SER A 187 -1.05 -8.07 0.98
N VAL A 188 -1.86 -7.01 0.92
CA VAL A 188 -2.91 -6.71 1.87
C VAL A 188 -4.24 -7.34 1.43
N TYR A 189 -4.96 -7.91 2.39
CA TYR A 189 -6.24 -8.57 2.19
C TYR A 189 -7.29 -8.11 3.20
N LEU A 190 -8.56 -8.23 2.79
CA LEU A 190 -9.73 -8.13 3.64
C LEU A 190 -10.41 -9.50 3.73
N ALA A 191 -10.76 -9.91 4.94
CA ALA A 191 -11.70 -11.01 5.18
C ALA A 191 -12.97 -10.43 5.80
N SER A 192 -14.08 -10.48 5.07
CA SER A 192 -15.40 -10.16 5.62
C SER A 192 -16.04 -11.42 6.20
N CYS A 193 -16.35 -11.38 7.49
CA CYS A 193 -16.92 -12.47 8.25
C CYS A 193 -18.31 -12.08 8.77
N PRO A 194 -19.39 -12.72 8.29
CA PRO A 194 -20.69 -12.62 8.96
C PRO A 194 -20.58 -13.14 10.40
N THR A 195 -21.15 -12.42 11.36
CA THR A 195 -21.13 -12.79 12.78
C THR A 195 -22.52 -12.76 13.40
N VAL A 196 -22.62 -13.31 14.61
CA VAL A 196 -23.73 -12.97 15.52
C VAL A 196 -23.72 -11.47 15.83
N ASP A 197 -24.83 -10.94 16.33
CA ASP A 197 -24.87 -9.57 16.84
C ASP A 197 -24.01 -9.44 18.11
N ARG A 198 -23.25 -8.34 18.18
CA ARG A 198 -22.34 -7.95 19.27
C ARG A 198 -21.49 -9.12 19.77
N PRO A 199 -20.63 -9.71 18.91
CA PRO A 199 -19.83 -10.86 19.27
C PRO A 199 -18.87 -10.51 20.42
N THR A 200 -18.88 -11.32 21.48
CA THR A 200 -17.92 -11.24 22.59
C THR A 200 -16.69 -12.09 22.33
N LYS A 201 -16.80 -13.08 21.43
CA LYS A 201 -15.69 -13.92 20.98
C LYS A 201 -15.74 -14.09 19.47
N PHE A 202 -14.59 -13.97 18.83
CA PHE A 202 -14.40 -14.17 17.40
C PHE A 202 -13.15 -15.01 17.14
N GLN A 203 -13.26 -15.99 16.27
CA GLN A 203 -12.18 -16.91 15.93
C GLN A 203 -12.10 -17.17 14.44
N LEU A 204 -10.89 -17.34 13.95
CA LEU A 204 -10.60 -17.87 12.62
C LEU A 204 -10.23 -19.34 12.72
N ARG A 205 -10.72 -20.13 11.76
CA ARG A 205 -10.48 -21.57 11.65
C ARG A 205 -10.21 -21.94 10.21
N ASP A 206 -9.59 -23.09 10.04
CA ASP A 206 -9.54 -23.76 8.75
C ASP A 206 -10.84 -24.56 8.54
N VAL A 207 -11.36 -24.58 7.32
CA VAL A 207 -12.58 -25.35 7.00
C VAL A 207 -12.34 -26.87 7.04
N GLN A 208 -11.12 -27.33 6.76
CA GLN A 208 -10.75 -28.75 6.74
C GLN A 208 -10.31 -29.24 8.13
N VAL A 209 -9.68 -28.37 8.93
CA VAL A 209 -9.20 -28.70 10.28
C VAL A 209 -9.93 -27.85 11.34
N LEU A 210 -11.09 -28.36 11.80
CA LEU A 210 -11.95 -27.64 12.75
C LEU A 210 -11.45 -27.65 14.21
N SER A 211 -10.49 -28.53 14.52
CA SER A 211 -9.95 -28.71 15.88
C SER A 211 -9.08 -27.54 16.33
N HIS A 212 -8.50 -26.79 15.39
CA HIS A 212 -7.60 -25.67 15.69
C HIS A 212 -8.31 -24.35 15.34
N SER A 213 -8.29 -23.41 16.29
CA SER A 213 -8.90 -22.10 16.12
C SER A 213 -8.02 -21.03 16.71
N VAL A 214 -7.99 -19.88 16.06
CA VAL A 214 -7.26 -18.71 16.53
C VAL A 214 -8.26 -17.67 16.94
N THR A 215 -8.24 -17.30 18.22
CA THR A 215 -9.04 -16.18 18.71
C THR A 215 -8.41 -14.89 18.22
N VAL A 216 -9.20 -14.05 17.57
CA VAL A 216 -8.76 -12.76 17.03
C VAL A 216 -9.48 -11.66 17.83
N PRO A 217 -8.75 -10.70 18.41
CA PRO A 217 -9.36 -9.64 19.21
C PRO A 217 -10.29 -8.80 18.35
N ILE A 218 -11.47 -8.44 18.86
CA ILE A 218 -12.41 -7.59 18.13
C ILE A 218 -12.17 -6.14 18.55
N ARG A 219 -11.84 -5.29 17.59
CA ARG A 219 -11.78 -3.84 17.78
C ARG A 219 -13.18 -3.26 17.53
N PRO A 220 -13.81 -2.60 18.52
CA PRO A 220 -15.02 -1.83 18.25
C PRO A 220 -14.64 -0.65 17.37
N VAL A 221 -15.45 -0.36 16.36
CA VAL A 221 -15.26 0.83 15.51
C VAL A 221 -15.58 2.10 16.31
N SER A 222 -15.09 3.25 15.87
CA SER A 222 -15.42 4.50 16.54
C SER A 222 -16.92 4.79 16.43
N ASP A 223 -17.57 4.97 17.59
CA ASP A 223 -18.95 5.45 17.68
C ASP A 223 -19.04 6.99 17.54
N GLN A 224 -17.89 7.67 17.47
CA GLN A 224 -17.84 9.12 17.36
C GLN A 224 -18.22 9.54 15.94
N GLN A 225 -19.20 10.45 15.83
CA GLN A 225 -19.54 11.08 14.57
C GLN A 225 -18.52 12.17 14.23
N LEU A 226 -17.51 11.81 13.44
CA LEU A 226 -16.49 12.72 12.92
C LEU A 226 -16.94 13.27 11.56
N SER A 227 -16.73 14.56 11.30
CA SER A 227 -17.16 15.17 10.04
C SER A 227 -16.13 14.95 8.92
N VAL A 228 -14.85 15.18 9.22
CA VAL A 228 -13.73 14.95 8.31
C VAL A 228 -12.56 14.37 9.11
N VAL A 229 -11.99 13.28 8.61
CA VAL A 229 -10.80 12.64 9.16
C VAL A 229 -9.71 12.61 8.09
N ALA A 230 -8.51 13.02 8.47
CA ALA A 230 -7.32 12.91 7.65
C ALA A 230 -6.46 11.74 8.14
N CYS A 231 -5.98 10.90 7.23
CA CYS A 231 -5.20 9.71 7.56
C CYS A 231 -3.84 9.82 6.89
N PHE A 232 -2.80 10.03 7.68
CA PHE A 232 -1.47 10.17 7.16
C PHE A 232 -0.79 8.83 6.99
N SER A 233 -0.13 8.71 5.85
CA SER A 233 0.79 7.62 5.56
C SER A 233 1.79 7.40 6.71
N PRO A 234 2.26 6.17 6.95
CA PRO A 234 3.23 5.91 8.01
C PRO A 234 4.43 6.86 7.93
N LEU A 235 4.73 7.56 9.02
CA LEU A 235 5.90 8.43 9.15
C LEU A 235 7.10 7.59 9.61
N PHE A 236 8.26 7.77 8.99
CA PHE A 236 9.46 6.96 9.19
C PHE A 236 10.69 7.85 9.16
N TYR A 237 11.63 7.62 10.07
CA TYR A 237 12.79 8.50 10.31
C TYR A 237 12.39 9.98 10.31
N ASN A 238 11.21 10.28 10.86
CA ASN A 238 10.66 11.61 10.71
C ASN A 238 11.38 12.57 11.67
N GLU A 239 12.01 13.57 11.09
CA GLU A 239 12.78 14.62 11.78
C GLU A 239 12.40 16.02 11.30
N ARG A 240 11.46 16.13 10.36
CA ARG A 240 11.06 17.39 9.72
C ARG A 240 9.74 17.85 10.28
N TRP A 241 9.78 18.47 11.44
CA TRP A 241 8.60 19.09 12.04
C TRP A 241 8.03 20.23 11.17
N GLN A 242 8.86 20.84 10.31
CA GLN A 242 8.44 21.88 9.37
C GLN A 242 7.43 21.37 8.33
N LEU A 243 7.35 20.05 8.10
CA LEU A 243 6.32 19.43 7.28
C LEU A 243 5.03 19.16 8.07
N ILE A 244 5.20 18.75 9.33
CA ILE A 244 4.11 18.35 10.20
C ILE A 244 3.30 19.57 10.63
N ILE A 245 3.94 20.64 11.11
CA ILE A 245 3.24 21.80 11.69
C ILE A 245 2.33 22.49 10.67
N PRO A 246 2.76 22.85 9.45
CA PRO A 246 1.87 23.49 8.48
C PRO A 246 0.67 22.63 8.13
N THR A 247 0.90 21.33 7.85
CA THR A 247 -0.17 20.39 7.54
C THR A 247 -1.16 20.29 8.70
N LEU A 248 -0.63 20.13 9.91
CA LEU A 248 -1.41 19.99 11.13
C LEU A 248 -2.27 21.24 11.36
N GLU A 249 -1.67 22.42 11.29
CA GLU A 249 -2.33 23.69 11.58
C GLU A 249 -3.34 24.08 10.50
N ILE A 250 -3.00 23.92 9.21
CA ILE A 250 -3.94 24.13 8.11
C ILE A 250 -5.17 23.22 8.30
N TYR A 251 -4.97 21.94 8.59
CA TYR A 251 -6.07 20.99 8.74
C TYR A 251 -6.93 21.29 9.95
N ARG A 252 -6.30 21.52 11.10
CA ARG A 252 -6.97 21.86 12.35
C ARG A 252 -7.86 23.08 12.18
N GLN A 253 -7.31 24.16 11.60
CA GLN A 253 -7.98 25.45 11.54
C GLN A 253 -8.98 25.57 10.37
N LEU A 254 -8.92 24.65 9.38
CA LEU A 254 -9.89 24.57 8.27
C LEU A 254 -10.95 23.46 8.48
N GLY A 255 -11.02 22.89 9.69
CA GLY A 255 -12.15 22.07 10.12
C GLY A 255 -12.01 20.56 9.95
N VAL A 256 -10.78 20.03 9.80
CA VAL A 256 -10.55 18.58 9.98
C VAL A 256 -10.76 18.24 11.45
N THR A 257 -11.64 17.26 11.73
CA THR A 257 -12.01 16.90 13.11
C THR A 257 -10.92 16.08 13.80
N LEU A 258 -10.29 15.18 13.06
CA LEU A 258 -9.25 14.29 13.57
C LEU A 258 -8.20 14.03 12.50
N GLN A 259 -6.93 14.07 12.91
CA GLN A 259 -5.80 13.71 12.07
C GLN A 259 -5.12 12.46 12.63
N VAL A 260 -5.13 11.36 11.87
CA VAL A 260 -4.56 10.08 12.31
C VAL A 260 -3.17 9.95 11.70
N TYR A 261 -2.14 9.89 12.55
CA TYR A 261 -0.76 9.70 12.14
C TYR A 261 -0.29 8.31 12.54
N TYR A 262 0.04 7.51 11.53
CA TYR A 262 0.73 6.25 11.71
C TYR A 262 2.23 6.53 11.85
N ILE A 263 2.86 6.09 12.94
CA ILE A 263 4.27 6.39 13.25
C ILE A 263 5.08 5.10 13.31
N GLN A 264 6.02 4.96 12.37
CA GLN A 264 7.03 3.91 12.37
C GLN A 264 8.26 4.34 13.14
N SER A 265 8.81 5.52 12.83
CA SER A 265 9.85 6.13 13.66
C SER A 265 9.90 7.64 13.48
N MET A 266 10.16 8.35 14.58
CA MET A 266 10.35 9.80 14.58
C MET A 266 11.14 10.27 15.80
N LEU A 267 11.81 11.41 15.69
CA LEU A 267 12.54 12.02 16.80
C LEU A 267 11.62 12.22 18.02
N VAL A 268 12.15 11.95 19.21
CA VAL A 268 11.36 11.97 20.45
C VAL A 268 10.75 13.34 20.70
N GLU A 269 11.48 14.40 20.40
CA GLU A 269 11.07 15.79 20.53
C GLU A 269 9.82 16.08 19.68
N ILE A 270 9.76 15.53 18.46
CA ILE A 270 8.61 15.68 17.57
C ILE A 270 7.44 14.83 18.06
N LEU A 271 7.69 13.59 18.50
CA LEU A 271 6.63 12.74 19.06
C LEU A 271 5.99 13.41 20.28
N ASP A 272 6.80 13.95 21.19
CA ASP A 272 6.31 14.58 22.40
C ASP A 272 5.52 15.86 22.09
N PHE A 273 5.96 16.66 21.12
CA PHE A 273 5.17 17.77 20.57
C PHE A 273 3.80 17.28 20.05
N MET A 274 3.77 16.20 19.25
CA MET A 274 2.52 15.65 18.73
C MET A 274 1.61 15.03 19.80
N LYS A 275 2.16 14.48 20.89
CA LYS A 275 1.35 13.95 22.01
C LYS A 275 0.53 15.02 22.70
N VAL A 276 0.96 16.29 22.69
CA VAL A 276 0.12 17.39 23.18
C VAL A 276 -1.13 17.52 22.32
N TYR A 277 -1.00 17.49 20.99
CA TYR A 277 -2.14 17.49 20.07
C TYR A 277 -3.03 16.25 20.22
N GLU A 278 -2.46 15.09 20.54
CA GLU A 278 -3.23 13.88 20.85
C GLU A 278 -4.07 14.04 22.11
N ARG A 279 -3.53 14.63 23.18
CA ARG A 279 -4.30 14.93 24.41
C ARG A 279 -5.44 15.92 24.17
N GLN A 280 -5.26 16.84 23.20
CA GLN A 280 -6.29 17.77 22.75
C GLN A 280 -7.31 17.14 21.78
N LYS A 281 -7.18 15.83 21.48
CA LYS A 281 -8.05 15.08 20.56
C LYS A 281 -8.07 15.62 19.13
N ILE A 282 -7.04 16.40 18.75
CA ILE A 282 -6.84 16.90 17.38
C ILE A 282 -6.16 15.83 16.54
N VAL A 283 -5.22 15.12 17.16
CA VAL A 283 -4.42 14.07 16.54
C VAL A 283 -4.74 12.73 17.19
N LYS A 284 -4.64 11.65 16.42
CA LYS A 284 -4.51 10.29 16.94
C LYS A 284 -3.16 9.74 16.50
N LEU A 285 -2.34 9.32 17.44
CA LEU A 285 -1.07 8.66 17.15
C LEU A 285 -1.27 7.15 17.18
N GLU A 286 -0.98 6.48 16.07
CA GLU A 286 -1.00 5.03 15.96
C GLU A 286 0.42 4.53 15.70
N THR A 287 0.88 3.57 16.47
CA THR A 287 2.15 2.90 16.17
C THR A 287 1.99 2.09 14.89
N TRP A 288 2.90 2.27 13.94
CA TRP A 288 2.88 1.52 12.69
C TRP A 288 4.23 0.89 12.44
N MET A 289 4.32 -0.43 12.59
CA MET A 289 5.55 -1.13 12.27
C MET A 289 5.34 -2.13 11.14
N GLY A 290 6.46 -2.50 10.55
CA GLY A 290 6.53 -3.69 9.73
C GLY A 290 6.07 -4.95 10.47
N LEU A 291 5.76 -5.99 9.72
CA LEU A 291 5.46 -7.31 10.24
C LEU A 291 6.67 -7.86 11.01
N SER A 292 6.58 -7.87 12.34
CA SER A 292 7.57 -8.48 13.23
C SER A 292 7.20 -9.95 13.46
N VAL A 293 7.61 -10.81 12.52
CA VAL A 293 7.29 -12.26 12.52
C VAL A 293 8.46 -13.09 13.04
N GLN A 294 9.20 -12.54 13.99
CA GLN A 294 10.31 -13.21 14.65
C GLN A 294 9.79 -14.09 15.80
N ASP A 295 10.37 -15.27 15.96
CA ASP A 295 10.14 -16.08 17.14
C ASP A 295 10.74 -15.39 18.39
N PRO A 296 10.35 -15.77 19.63
CA PRO A 296 10.77 -15.07 20.86
C PRO A 296 12.29 -15.02 21.10
N ASP A 297 13.05 -15.90 20.45
CA ASP A 297 14.51 -15.96 20.47
C ASP A 297 15.17 -15.02 19.44
N GLY A 298 14.38 -14.26 18.68
CA GLY A 298 14.84 -13.32 17.65
C GLY A 298 15.10 -13.95 16.29
N THR A 299 14.79 -15.24 16.10
CA THR A 299 14.99 -15.91 14.80
C THR A 299 13.87 -15.57 13.82
N ASP A 300 14.24 -15.28 12.57
CA ASP A 300 13.27 -15.03 11.50
C ASP A 300 12.56 -16.33 11.10
N ARG A 301 11.31 -16.49 11.53
CA ARG A 301 10.51 -17.70 11.24
C ARG A 301 10.33 -17.97 9.74
N LEU A 302 10.38 -16.93 8.93
CA LEU A 302 10.24 -17.00 7.48
C LEU A 302 11.56 -17.29 6.76
N GLY A 303 12.70 -17.19 7.46
CA GLY A 303 14.05 -17.21 6.88
C GLY A 303 14.40 -15.95 6.07
N TYR A 304 13.57 -14.90 6.15
CA TYR A 304 13.79 -13.57 5.58
C TYR A 304 12.88 -12.56 6.28
N ASP A 305 13.22 -11.27 6.19
CA ASP A 305 12.39 -10.17 6.69
C ASP A 305 11.20 -9.91 5.74
N PRO A 306 9.94 -10.17 6.14
CA PRO A 306 8.79 -9.91 5.28
C PRO A 306 8.61 -8.42 4.93
N ASN A 307 9.21 -7.51 5.69
CA ASN A 307 9.12 -6.07 5.44
C ASN A 307 9.89 -5.61 4.20
N THR A 308 10.84 -6.42 3.72
CA THR A 308 11.48 -6.18 2.41
C THR A 308 10.57 -6.53 1.23
N GLU A 309 9.43 -7.19 1.50
CA GLU A 309 8.47 -7.70 0.54
C GLU A 309 7.07 -7.08 0.68
N LEU A 310 6.94 -6.06 1.53
CA LEU A 310 5.75 -5.22 1.67
C LEU A 310 5.93 -3.92 0.90
N GLU A 311 4.89 -3.54 0.18
CA GLU A 311 4.87 -2.30 -0.58
C GLU A 311 4.93 -1.09 0.34
N TRP A 312 5.81 -0.13 0.04
CA TRP A 312 5.83 1.21 0.64
C TRP A 312 5.69 1.26 2.18
N ARG A 313 6.21 0.25 2.91
CA ARG A 313 6.04 0.08 4.39
C ARG A 313 4.60 -0.23 4.80
N ASN A 314 3.93 -1.03 4.00
CA ASN A 314 2.56 -1.45 4.20
C ASN A 314 1.59 -0.27 4.27
N GLN A 315 1.86 0.78 3.49
CA GLN A 315 1.12 2.05 3.52
C GLN A 315 -0.36 1.86 3.18
N ALA A 316 -0.67 0.99 2.23
CA ALA A 316 -2.06 0.70 1.88
C ALA A 316 -2.85 0.10 3.04
N ALA A 317 -2.20 -0.71 3.88
CA ALA A 317 -2.86 -1.26 5.04
C ALA A 317 -3.06 -0.21 6.13
N ALA A 318 -2.16 0.77 6.27
CA ALA A 318 -2.33 1.87 7.22
C ALA A 318 -3.55 2.72 6.84
N HIS A 319 -3.64 3.13 5.57
CA HIS A 319 -4.79 3.87 5.05
C HIS A 319 -6.08 3.06 5.17
N THR A 320 -6.05 1.78 4.81
CA THR A 320 -7.23 0.91 4.94
C THR A 320 -7.63 0.70 6.40
N ASP A 321 -6.69 0.56 7.33
CA ASP A 321 -6.99 0.48 8.77
C ASP A 321 -7.70 1.75 9.25
N CYS A 322 -7.20 2.91 8.82
CA CYS A 322 -7.81 4.20 9.14
C CYS A 322 -9.22 4.33 8.59
N LEU A 323 -9.45 3.95 7.32
CA LEU A 323 -10.78 3.93 6.71
C LEU A 323 -11.72 2.99 7.48
N LEU A 324 -11.26 1.80 7.85
CA LEU A 324 -12.09 0.83 8.55
C LEU A 324 -12.50 1.37 9.93
N PHE A 325 -11.60 2.06 10.63
CA PHE A 325 -11.90 2.56 11.97
C PHE A 325 -12.64 3.92 11.98
N TYR A 326 -12.21 4.88 11.15
CA TYR A 326 -12.63 6.28 11.15
C TYR A 326 -13.34 6.75 9.87
N LYS A 327 -13.33 5.96 8.80
CA LYS A 327 -14.17 6.16 7.61
C LYS A 327 -13.80 7.34 6.69
N VAL A 328 -12.73 8.12 6.85
CA VAL A 328 -12.31 9.13 5.85
C VAL A 328 -10.79 9.08 5.64
N ASP A 329 -10.30 9.45 4.45
CA ASP A 329 -8.87 9.44 4.09
C ASP A 329 -8.49 10.76 3.38
N LEU A 330 -7.37 11.36 3.80
CA LEU A 330 -6.78 12.59 3.26
C LEU A 330 -5.34 12.67 3.81
N ASP A 331 -4.32 12.67 2.94
CA ASP A 331 -2.91 12.54 3.35
C ASP A 331 -1.94 13.58 2.75
N ASP A 332 -2.43 14.49 1.88
CA ASP A 332 -1.69 15.60 1.26
C ASP A 332 -2.45 16.93 1.41
N VAL A 333 -1.77 18.08 1.38
CA VAL A 333 -2.40 19.36 1.74
C VAL A 333 -3.39 19.83 0.68
N LEU A 334 -4.68 19.70 0.98
CA LEU A 334 -5.78 20.33 0.27
C LEU A 334 -6.18 21.62 1.01
N ILE A 335 -6.40 22.70 0.28
CA ILE A 335 -6.99 23.93 0.82
C ILE A 335 -8.38 24.05 0.19
N PRO A 336 -9.46 24.11 1.00
CA PRO A 336 -10.81 24.36 0.49
C PRO A 336 -10.88 25.63 -0.38
N LYS A 337 -11.49 25.52 -1.56
CA LYS A 337 -11.72 26.64 -2.49
C LYS A 337 -13.20 26.84 -2.80
N LEU A 338 -14.00 25.79 -2.60
CA LEU A 338 -15.44 25.74 -2.86
C LEU A 338 -16.25 25.96 -1.58
N GLY A 339 -15.58 26.10 -0.43
CA GLY A 339 -16.14 26.40 0.88
C GLY A 339 -15.05 26.95 1.82
N GLN A 340 -15.43 27.39 3.02
CA GLN A 340 -14.50 27.92 4.03
C GLN A 340 -13.84 26.79 4.84
N THR A 341 -14.45 25.61 4.87
CA THR A 341 -13.97 24.43 5.59
C THR A 341 -13.92 23.20 4.68
N PHE A 342 -13.16 22.18 5.10
CA PHE A 342 -13.15 20.88 4.41
C PHE A 342 -14.54 20.26 4.29
N LEU A 343 -15.35 20.36 5.34
CA LEU A 343 -16.70 19.82 5.32
C LEU A 343 -17.58 20.52 4.28
N GLU A 344 -17.46 21.84 4.15
CA GLU A 344 -18.19 22.63 3.14
C GLU A 344 -17.75 22.29 1.72
N GLU A 345 -16.45 22.19 1.46
CA GLU A 345 -15.88 21.74 0.18
C GLU A 345 -16.49 20.40 -0.24
N PHE A 346 -16.48 19.41 0.67
CA PHE A 346 -16.97 18.07 0.35
C PHE A 346 -18.49 18.00 0.26
N ARG A 347 -19.22 18.83 1.00
CA ARG A 347 -20.69 18.97 0.86
C ARG A 347 -21.05 19.58 -0.48
N PHE A 348 -20.36 20.63 -0.91
CA PHE A 348 -20.56 21.25 -2.21
C PHE A 348 -20.36 20.24 -3.34
N LEU A 349 -19.23 19.52 -3.32
CA LEU A 349 -18.94 18.49 -4.32
C LEU A 349 -19.92 17.31 -4.25
N SER A 350 -20.35 16.92 -3.05
CA SER A 350 -21.34 15.85 -2.87
C SER A 350 -22.73 16.23 -3.35
N ALA A 351 -23.13 17.50 -3.24
CA ALA A 351 -24.38 18.00 -3.80
C ALA A 351 -24.32 18.03 -5.34
N LYS A 352 -23.17 18.46 -5.90
CA LYS A 352 -22.94 18.53 -7.35
C LYS A 352 -22.84 17.14 -8.00
N VAL A 353 -22.22 16.18 -7.31
CA VAL A 353 -21.99 14.81 -7.81
C VAL A 353 -22.40 13.77 -6.75
N PRO A 354 -23.72 13.56 -6.55
CA PRO A 354 -24.22 12.73 -5.44
C PRO A 354 -23.77 11.27 -5.53
N HIS A 355 -23.67 10.73 -6.73
CA HIS A 355 -23.28 9.33 -6.99
C HIS A 355 -21.76 9.08 -6.95
N ALA A 356 -20.93 10.09 -6.69
CA ALA A 356 -19.50 9.89 -6.58
C ALA A 356 -19.15 9.02 -5.37
N ALA A 357 -18.23 8.07 -5.55
CA ALA A 357 -17.61 7.30 -4.47
C ALA A 357 -16.67 8.17 -3.63
N GLY A 358 -16.15 9.24 -4.21
CA GLY A 358 -15.18 10.16 -3.64
C GLY A 358 -14.70 11.16 -4.70
N PHE A 359 -13.78 12.02 -4.32
CA PHE A 359 -13.26 13.11 -5.13
C PHE A 359 -11.75 12.96 -5.26
N SER A 360 -11.25 12.93 -6.49
CA SER A 360 -9.83 12.90 -6.82
C SER A 360 -9.40 14.30 -7.24
N TYR A 361 -8.27 14.75 -6.73
CA TYR A 361 -7.69 16.07 -6.98
C TYR A 361 -6.34 15.88 -7.64
N ASN A 362 -6.06 16.68 -8.67
CA ASN A 362 -4.72 16.75 -9.23
C ASN A 362 -3.76 17.23 -8.14
N ARG A 363 -2.53 16.69 -8.17
CA ARG A 363 -1.50 17.01 -7.19
C ARG A 363 -0.34 17.70 -7.88
N TYR A 364 0.08 18.85 -7.37
CA TYR A 364 1.19 19.63 -7.93
C TYR A 364 2.34 19.74 -6.94
N ASN A 365 3.57 19.69 -7.46
CA ASN A 365 4.76 19.88 -6.64
C ASN A 365 4.85 21.32 -6.14
N THR A 366 5.08 21.48 -4.84
CA THR A 366 5.21 22.78 -4.18
C THR A 366 6.60 22.91 -3.57
N GLU A 367 7.28 24.01 -3.91
CA GLU A 367 8.51 24.44 -3.26
C GLU A 367 8.17 25.34 -2.08
N LEU A 368 8.76 25.04 -0.94
CA LEU A 368 8.58 25.72 0.32
C LEU A 368 9.92 26.20 0.86
N VAL A 369 9.89 27.38 1.47
CA VAL A 369 11.03 27.99 2.13
C VAL A 369 10.67 28.22 3.59
N THR A 370 11.53 27.81 4.51
CA THR A 370 11.25 27.88 5.94
C THR A 370 12.54 27.91 6.77
N SER A 371 12.44 28.22 8.06
CA SER A 371 13.58 28.17 8.98
C SER A 371 13.78 26.76 9.55
N SER A 372 15.04 26.40 9.80
CA SER A 372 15.37 25.28 10.68
C SER A 372 15.12 25.58 12.14
N GLU A 373 15.15 26.85 12.54
CA GLU A 373 15.05 27.26 13.93
C GLU A 373 13.59 27.52 14.32
N PRO A 374 13.07 26.91 15.42
CA PRO A 374 11.70 27.13 15.86
C PRO A 374 11.36 28.60 16.14
N GLY A 375 12.32 29.37 16.65
CA GLY A 375 12.13 30.79 16.96
C GLY A 375 11.93 31.69 15.74
N GLU A 376 12.31 31.22 14.54
CA GLU A 376 12.22 31.96 13.28
C GLU A 376 11.17 31.35 12.33
N PHE A 377 10.50 30.28 12.74
CA PHE A 377 9.47 29.65 11.93
C PHE A 377 8.23 30.53 11.86
N SER A 378 7.82 30.86 10.64
CA SER A 378 6.58 31.57 10.33
C SER A 378 5.70 30.72 9.41
N LEU A 379 4.50 30.41 9.91
CA LEU A 379 3.49 29.69 9.11
C LEU A 379 2.97 30.58 7.97
N ALA A 380 2.80 31.88 8.21
CA ALA A 380 2.32 32.79 7.18
C ALA A 380 3.36 32.99 6.07
N ALA A 381 4.64 33.17 6.43
CA ALA A 381 5.71 33.29 5.44
C ALA A 381 5.79 32.03 4.57
N LEU A 382 5.78 30.85 5.19
CA LEU A 382 5.80 29.56 4.47
C LEU A 382 4.67 29.46 3.45
N ILE A 383 3.44 29.85 3.82
CA ILE A 383 2.26 29.82 2.95
C ILE A 383 2.37 30.85 1.81
N ASN A 384 2.79 32.07 2.13
CA ASN A 384 2.83 33.18 1.19
C ASN A 384 3.98 33.06 0.18
N GLU A 385 5.09 32.43 0.58
CA GLU A 385 6.27 32.22 -0.25
C GLU A 385 6.26 30.88 -0.99
N ALA A 386 5.27 30.03 -0.72
CA ALA A 386 5.13 28.73 -1.39
C ALA A 386 4.95 28.88 -2.90
N ARG A 387 5.76 28.15 -3.67
CA ARG A 387 5.75 28.18 -5.13
C ARG A 387 5.24 26.87 -5.69
N VAL A 388 4.10 26.91 -6.38
CA VAL A 388 3.48 25.73 -7.00
C VAL A 388 4.02 25.58 -8.42
N ALA A 389 4.57 24.40 -8.72
CA ALA A 389 5.10 24.03 -10.02
C ALA A 389 4.00 23.48 -10.95
N THR A 390 4.19 23.60 -12.27
CA THR A 390 3.35 22.92 -13.27
C THR A 390 3.56 21.41 -13.32
N GLU A 391 4.61 20.90 -12.66
CA GLU A 391 4.86 19.46 -12.53
C GLU A 391 3.76 18.82 -11.69
N TRP A 392 2.97 17.98 -12.34
CA TRP A 392 1.89 17.21 -11.73
C TRP A 392 2.35 15.79 -11.40
N GLU A 393 1.84 15.28 -10.28
CA GLU A 393 2.08 13.91 -9.83
C GLU A 393 0.77 13.10 -9.80
N ASP A 394 0.87 11.82 -9.43
CA ASP A 394 -0.30 10.97 -9.22
C ASP A 394 -1.28 11.66 -8.27
N PRO A 395 -2.59 11.64 -8.59
CA PRO A 395 -3.57 12.39 -7.85
C PRO A 395 -3.74 11.85 -6.42
N LYS A 396 -4.43 12.67 -5.62
CA LYS A 396 -4.83 12.34 -4.27
C LYS A 396 -6.32 12.52 -4.11
N TYR A 397 -6.91 11.90 -3.11
CA TYR A 397 -8.34 11.75 -3.11
C TYR A 397 -8.93 11.71 -1.71
N VAL A 398 -10.24 11.99 -1.68
CA VAL A 398 -11.09 11.91 -0.49
C VAL A 398 -12.22 10.97 -0.82
N VAL A 399 -12.55 10.04 0.08
CA VAL A 399 -13.60 9.04 -0.15
C VAL A 399 -14.84 9.31 0.68
N LYS A 400 -16.00 8.92 0.14
CA LYS A 400 -17.21 8.74 0.93
C LYS A 400 -17.15 7.34 1.53
N PRO A 401 -16.97 7.19 2.86
CA PRO A 401 -16.80 5.89 3.50
C PRO A 401 -17.82 4.82 3.12
N GLY A 402 -19.09 5.21 3.00
CA GLY A 402 -20.15 4.27 2.67
C GLY A 402 -20.04 3.64 1.28
N ASN A 403 -19.14 4.14 0.44
CA ASN A 403 -18.97 3.75 -0.95
C ASN A 403 -17.65 3.02 -1.22
N VAL A 404 -16.78 2.89 -0.21
CA VAL A 404 -15.43 2.34 -0.33
C VAL A 404 -15.15 1.39 0.83
N GLN A 405 -14.48 0.27 0.57
CA GLN A 405 -14.13 -0.75 1.58
C GLN A 405 -12.63 -0.80 1.88
N SER A 406 -11.80 -0.22 1.01
CA SER A 406 -10.35 -0.14 1.17
C SER A 406 -9.78 1.01 0.36
N VAL A 407 -8.63 1.52 0.79
CA VAL A 407 -7.95 2.67 0.20
C VAL A 407 -6.46 2.37 0.05
N TRP A 408 -5.84 3.00 -0.94
CA TRP A 408 -4.40 2.94 -1.17
C TRP A 408 -3.85 4.34 -1.51
N LEU A 409 -2.57 4.47 -1.80
CA LEU A 409 -1.84 5.74 -1.77
C LEU A 409 -2.40 6.81 -2.72
N HIS A 410 -2.75 6.41 -3.94
CA HIS A 410 -3.14 7.33 -5.01
C HIS A 410 -4.53 7.02 -5.59
N TRP A 411 -5.09 5.86 -5.26
CA TRP A 411 -6.43 5.48 -5.67
C TRP A 411 -7.10 4.58 -4.63
N PRO A 412 -8.44 4.63 -4.54
CA PRO A 412 -9.17 3.71 -3.68
C PRO A 412 -8.97 2.26 -4.15
N GLY A 413 -9.09 1.33 -3.21
CA GLY A 413 -9.10 -0.10 -3.50
C GLY A 413 -10.48 -0.56 -3.98
N ILE A 414 -11.26 -1.15 -3.08
CA ILE A 414 -12.57 -1.71 -3.39
C ILE A 414 -13.63 -0.60 -3.27
N ILE A 415 -14.18 -0.20 -4.41
CA ILE A 415 -15.35 0.69 -4.47
C ILE A 415 -16.62 -0.17 -4.48
N SER A 416 -17.48 0.00 -3.48
CA SER A 416 -18.75 -0.71 -3.38
C SER A 416 -19.88 -0.03 -4.17
N ARG A 417 -19.85 1.30 -4.27
CA ARG A 417 -20.88 2.11 -4.96
C ARG A 417 -20.29 3.34 -5.62
N GLY A 418 -20.78 3.67 -6.82
CA GLY A 418 -20.35 4.87 -7.55
C GLY A 418 -18.97 4.75 -8.18
N ARG A 419 -18.38 5.89 -8.52
CA ARG A 419 -17.02 6.02 -9.08
C ARG A 419 -16.35 7.28 -8.53
N MET A 420 -15.02 7.34 -8.56
CA MET A 420 -14.30 8.56 -8.22
C MET A 420 -14.62 9.66 -9.23
N TYR A 421 -14.84 10.88 -8.74
CA TYR A 421 -14.98 12.07 -9.58
C TYR A 421 -13.68 12.88 -9.52
N THR A 422 -13.07 13.13 -10.68
CA THR A 422 -11.89 14.00 -10.74
C THR A 422 -12.34 15.46 -10.73
N VAL A 423 -11.93 16.18 -9.68
CA VAL A 423 -12.14 17.62 -9.54
C VAL A 423 -11.20 18.33 -10.52
N PRO A 424 -11.73 19.16 -11.44
CA PRO A 424 -10.89 19.94 -12.34
C PRO A 424 -9.94 20.86 -11.56
N ALA A 425 -8.68 20.97 -12.00
CA ALA A 425 -7.65 21.75 -11.29
C ALA A 425 -8.00 23.23 -11.18
N GLU A 426 -8.81 23.77 -12.10
CA GLU A 426 -9.34 25.13 -12.05
C GLU A 426 -10.30 25.32 -10.86
N GLN A 427 -11.03 24.26 -10.49
CA GLN A 427 -11.88 24.25 -9.29
C GLN A 427 -10.99 24.11 -8.06
N ASN A 428 -10.26 23.00 -7.91
CA ASN A 428 -9.34 22.78 -6.80
C ASN A 428 -8.29 21.70 -7.09
N PHE A 429 -7.18 21.71 -6.35
CA PHE A 429 -6.07 20.78 -6.45
C PHE A 429 -5.35 20.61 -5.10
N MET A 430 -4.52 19.59 -4.97
CA MET A 430 -3.70 19.34 -3.78
C MET A 430 -2.25 19.78 -3.98
N LEU A 431 -1.66 20.24 -2.88
CA LEU A 431 -0.28 20.69 -2.81
C LEU A 431 0.59 19.56 -2.26
N HIS A 432 1.64 19.21 -3.02
CA HIS A 432 2.64 18.24 -2.59
C HIS A 432 3.86 18.97 -2.08
N PHE A 433 4.00 19.03 -0.75
CA PHE A 433 5.09 19.70 -0.06
C PHE A 433 6.39 18.89 -0.16
N ARG A 434 6.94 18.79 -1.38
CA ARG A 434 8.07 17.90 -1.67
C ARG A 434 9.41 18.62 -1.56
N ASN A 435 9.48 19.84 -2.07
CA ASN A 435 10.74 20.57 -2.23
C ASN A 435 10.87 21.61 -1.13
N TRP A 436 11.86 21.44 -0.25
CA TRP A 436 12.07 22.31 0.90
C TRP A 436 13.45 22.92 0.86
N SER A 437 13.51 24.24 1.02
CA SER A 437 14.75 24.99 1.23
C SER A 437 14.73 25.54 2.65
N MET A 438 15.72 25.15 3.45
CA MET A 438 15.89 25.67 4.80
C MET A 438 16.78 26.91 4.72
N ILE A 439 16.29 28.05 5.21
CA ILE A 439 17.11 29.26 5.34
C ILE A 439 17.84 29.17 6.67
N ASP A 440 19.17 29.34 6.62
CA ASP A 440 19.96 29.70 7.79
C ASP A 440 20.16 31.22 7.77
N PHE A 441 19.44 31.94 8.63
CA PHE A 441 19.50 33.40 8.70
C PHE A 441 20.87 33.92 9.16
N SER A 442 21.75 33.05 9.69
CA SER A 442 23.15 33.39 9.99
C SER A 442 24.06 33.42 8.76
N SER A 443 23.63 32.77 7.67
CA SER A 443 24.31 32.78 6.38
C SER A 443 23.54 33.66 5.40
N SER A 444 24.15 34.74 4.90
CA SER A 444 23.54 35.66 3.92
C SER A 444 23.29 35.02 2.53
N ALA A 445 23.33 33.70 2.42
CA ALA A 445 23.14 32.94 1.19
C ALA A 445 21.85 32.12 1.31
N TYR A 446 20.76 32.61 0.69
CA TYR A 446 19.58 31.80 0.43
C TYR A 446 19.99 30.61 -0.45
N PRO A 447 19.95 29.35 0.03
CA PRO A 447 20.10 28.21 -0.84
C PRO A 447 18.74 27.98 -1.51
N ARG A 448 18.32 28.89 -2.41
CA ARG A 448 17.21 28.58 -3.32
C ARG A 448 17.67 27.43 -4.19
N THR A 449 16.83 26.41 -4.34
CA THR A 449 17.13 25.35 -5.30
C THR A 449 17.29 26.03 -6.67
N GLN A 450 18.43 25.83 -7.34
CA GLN A 450 18.70 26.38 -8.68
C GLN A 450 17.77 25.82 -9.77
N ARG A 451 16.78 24.99 -9.42
CA ARG A 451 15.81 24.45 -10.38
C ARG A 451 14.80 25.53 -10.75
N THR A 452 15.00 26.12 -11.92
CA THR A 452 13.94 26.90 -12.58
C THR A 452 12.86 25.94 -13.05
N PHE A 453 11.67 26.01 -12.46
CA PHE A 453 10.47 25.32 -12.93
C PHE A 453 9.42 26.35 -13.33
N GLU A 454 8.55 25.96 -14.27
CA GLU A 454 7.39 26.76 -14.63
C GLU A 454 6.42 26.79 -13.45
N LEU A 455 5.99 28.01 -13.10
CA LEU A 455 5.00 28.20 -12.04
C LEU A 455 3.61 27.87 -12.56
N PHE A 456 2.86 27.12 -11.77
CA PHE A 456 1.46 26.89 -12.03
C PHE A 456 0.67 28.20 -11.93
N LYS A 457 -0.44 28.31 -12.67
CA LYS A 457 -1.25 29.53 -12.69
C LYS A 457 -1.74 29.95 -11.31
N PHE A 458 -2.04 28.98 -10.45
CA PHE A 458 -2.54 29.22 -9.09
C PHE A 458 -1.46 28.86 -8.06
N GLN A 459 -1.11 29.80 -7.21
CA GLN A 459 -0.18 29.62 -6.11
C GLN A 459 -0.92 29.33 -4.81
N MET A 460 -0.20 28.89 -3.76
CA MET A 460 -0.81 28.57 -2.47
C MET A 460 -1.46 29.80 -1.81
N SER A 461 -0.84 30.97 -1.96
CA SER A 461 -1.37 32.25 -1.50
C SER A 461 -2.68 32.63 -2.19
N ASP A 462 -2.91 32.22 -3.45
CA ASP A 462 -4.18 32.43 -4.15
C ASP A 462 -5.29 31.53 -3.59
N MET A 463 -4.94 30.36 -3.04
CA MET A 463 -5.91 29.40 -2.47
C MET A 463 -6.37 29.82 -1.08
N LEU A 464 -5.44 30.24 -0.21
CA LEU A 464 -5.74 30.55 1.19
C LEU A 464 -6.00 32.04 1.42
N GLN A 465 -5.48 32.91 0.55
CA GLN A 465 -5.37 34.37 0.71
C GLN A 465 -4.38 34.79 1.82
N PRO A 466 -3.58 35.85 1.61
CA PRO A 466 -2.58 36.29 2.61
C PRO A 466 -3.16 36.63 3.98
N ALA A 467 -4.35 37.24 4.03
CA ALA A 467 -5.00 37.60 5.30
C ALA A 467 -5.31 36.37 6.17
N ARG A 468 -5.74 35.27 5.53
CA ARG A 468 -6.00 34.01 6.24
C ARG A 468 -4.72 33.34 6.69
N ALA A 469 -3.63 33.44 5.92
CA ALA A 469 -2.32 32.93 6.33
C ALA A 469 -1.83 33.60 7.61
N VAL A 470 -2.01 34.93 7.73
CA VAL A 470 -1.73 35.69 8.96
C VAL A 470 -2.62 35.23 10.12
N GLU A 471 -3.91 35.00 9.88
CA GLU A 471 -4.82 34.48 10.90
C GLU A 471 -4.38 33.09 11.41
N LEU A 472 -3.99 32.20 10.50
CA LEU A 472 -3.50 30.86 10.86
C LEU A 472 -2.27 30.92 11.76
N GLU A 473 -1.34 31.81 11.44
CA GLU A 473 -0.15 32.07 12.25
C GLU A 473 -0.48 32.63 13.63
N GLN A 474 -1.34 33.65 13.70
CA GLN A 474 -1.77 34.23 14.97
C GLN A 474 -2.46 33.20 15.87
N ASN A 475 -3.29 32.33 15.30
CA ASN A 475 -3.95 31.25 16.01
C ASN A 475 -2.95 30.19 16.50
N PHE A 476 -1.93 29.87 15.69
CA PHE A 476 -0.85 28.97 16.09
C PHE A 476 -0.06 29.54 17.27
N HIS A 477 0.40 30.79 17.20
CA HIS A 477 1.10 31.44 18.31
C HIS A 477 0.24 31.58 19.56
N ARG A 478 -1.05 31.89 19.41
CA ARG A 478 -1.99 31.91 20.54
C ARG A 478 -2.05 30.52 21.19
N PHE A 479 -2.10 29.46 20.40
CA PHE A 479 -2.16 28.09 20.92
C PHE A 479 -0.88 27.69 21.67
N LEU A 480 0.28 28.07 21.16
CA LEU A 480 1.56 27.94 21.87
C LEU A 480 1.53 28.70 23.21
N ALA A 481 1.05 29.94 23.21
CA ALA A 481 1.00 30.77 24.42
C ALA A 481 0.00 30.26 25.47
N THR A 482 -1.15 29.73 25.05
CA THR A 482 -2.18 29.21 25.97
C THR A 482 -1.92 27.76 26.40
N THR A 483 -0.91 27.10 25.82
CA THR A 483 -0.53 25.71 26.13
C THR A 483 0.96 25.66 26.46
N PRO A 484 1.38 26.01 27.68
CA PRO A 484 2.80 26.22 28.02
C PRO A 484 3.71 25.04 27.65
N GLU A 485 3.27 23.81 27.92
CA GLU A 485 4.00 22.59 27.54
C GLU A 485 4.26 22.51 26.02
N LEU A 486 3.28 22.92 25.20
CA LEU A 486 3.44 22.94 23.75
C LEU A 486 4.47 23.99 23.31
N GLY A 487 4.43 25.17 23.92
CA GLY A 487 5.42 26.24 23.66
C GLY A 487 6.84 25.80 24.01
N GLU A 488 7.02 25.14 25.15
CA GLU A 488 8.32 24.58 25.58
C GLU A 488 8.82 23.45 24.67
N LEU A 489 7.93 22.57 24.20
CA LEU A 489 8.28 21.53 23.25
C LEU A 489 8.62 22.10 21.88
N PHE A 490 7.86 23.09 21.41
CA PHE A 490 8.12 23.80 20.16
C PHE A 490 9.51 24.44 20.14
N ALA A 491 9.87 25.16 21.21
CA ALA A 491 11.18 25.81 21.34
C ALA A 491 12.36 24.83 21.35
N ARG A 492 12.12 23.54 21.64
CA ARG A 492 13.12 22.47 21.69
C ARG A 492 13.12 21.58 20.45
N LEU A 493 12.29 21.88 19.46
CA LEU A 493 12.27 21.11 18.22
C LEU A 493 13.65 21.18 17.53
N PRO A 494 14.11 20.08 16.93
CA PRO A 494 15.46 19.99 16.39
C PRO A 494 15.61 20.90 15.17
N SER A 495 16.70 21.67 15.11
CA SER A 495 17.02 22.48 13.94
C SER A 495 17.90 21.76 12.92
N ARG A 496 18.58 20.69 13.34
CA ARG A 496 19.41 19.88 12.45
C ARG A 496 18.60 18.73 11.81
N VAL A 497 18.70 18.64 10.49
CA VAL A 497 18.13 17.56 9.66
C VAL A 497 19.24 16.56 9.33
N VAL A 498 19.12 15.30 9.77
CA VAL A 498 20.17 14.26 9.66
C VAL A 498 19.77 13.13 8.70
N TYR A 499 18.57 12.59 8.84
CA TYR A 499 18.05 11.48 8.04
C TYR A 499 17.59 11.84 6.63
N TYR A 500 16.98 13.00 6.42
CA TYR A 500 16.36 13.31 5.13
C TYR A 500 17.34 13.28 3.96
N PRO A 501 18.56 13.87 4.03
CA PRO A 501 19.51 13.76 2.93
C PRO A 501 19.85 12.30 2.60
N LEU A 502 20.02 11.46 3.63
CA LEU A 502 20.34 10.03 3.48
C LEU A 502 19.18 9.25 2.85
N ILE A 503 17.96 9.57 3.28
CA ILE A 503 16.74 8.92 2.80
C ILE A 503 16.42 9.38 1.39
N ALA A 504 16.45 10.68 1.10
CA ALA A 504 16.09 11.23 -0.20
C ALA A 504 16.92 10.60 -1.33
N ASP A 505 18.23 10.45 -1.13
CA ASP A 505 19.10 9.80 -2.10
C ASP A 505 18.74 8.33 -2.32
N CYS A 506 18.51 7.59 -1.23
CA CYS A 506 18.08 6.20 -1.31
C CYS A 506 16.71 6.05 -1.99
N TYR A 507 15.74 6.85 -1.57
CA TYR A 507 14.37 6.85 -2.07
C TYR A 507 14.36 7.21 -3.55
N ASN A 508 15.13 8.21 -3.98
CA ASN A 508 15.26 8.57 -5.39
C ASN A 508 15.81 7.42 -6.25
N ARG A 509 16.75 6.62 -5.73
CA ARG A 509 17.24 5.41 -6.44
C ARG A 509 16.18 4.32 -6.55
N ILE A 510 15.42 4.06 -5.48
CA ILE A 510 14.40 2.99 -5.44
C ILE A 510 13.16 3.36 -6.27
N PHE A 511 12.75 4.63 -6.23
CA PHE A 511 11.44 5.09 -6.71
C PHE A 511 11.50 5.92 -7.99
N TYR A 512 12.55 6.72 -8.18
CA TYR A 512 12.64 7.73 -9.24
C TYR A 512 13.82 7.49 -10.18
N GLY A 513 14.41 6.29 -10.18
CA GLY A 513 15.33 5.87 -11.24
C GLY A 513 14.66 6.02 -12.62
N ARG A 514 15.46 6.31 -13.66
CA ARG A 514 14.97 6.71 -15.00
C ARG A 514 13.89 5.79 -15.62
N SER A 515 13.78 4.54 -15.17
CA SER A 515 12.76 3.60 -15.64
C SER A 515 11.41 3.69 -14.90
N LYS A 516 11.33 4.29 -13.70
CA LYS A 516 10.16 4.20 -12.77
C LYS A 516 9.64 2.76 -12.58
N HIS A 517 10.47 1.76 -12.84
CA HIS A 517 10.15 0.35 -12.73
C HIS A 517 11.06 -0.27 -11.67
N PRO A 518 10.59 -0.38 -10.42
CA PRO A 518 11.39 -1.00 -9.38
C PRO A 518 11.67 -2.45 -9.76
N ILE A 519 12.87 -2.95 -9.42
CA ILE A 519 13.31 -4.34 -9.66
C ILE A 519 13.05 -5.22 -8.42
N ASN A 520 12.83 -4.59 -7.27
CA ASN A 520 12.47 -5.23 -6.02
C ASN A 520 11.22 -4.57 -5.44
N CYS A 521 10.59 -5.20 -4.44
CA CYS A 521 9.47 -4.58 -3.74
C CYS A 521 9.88 -3.20 -3.17
N PRO A 522 9.15 -2.13 -3.50
CA PRO A 522 9.50 -0.78 -3.09
C PRO A 522 9.38 -0.59 -1.57
N GLY A 523 10.41 -0.03 -0.95
CA GLY A 523 10.34 0.40 0.43
C GLY A 523 11.68 0.94 0.94
N PRO A 524 11.66 1.89 1.90
CA PRO A 524 12.87 2.39 2.54
C PRO A 524 13.54 1.35 3.42
N VAL A 525 12.92 0.16 3.62
CA VAL A 525 13.56 -0.96 4.31
C VAL A 525 14.86 -1.39 3.65
N ARG A 526 15.02 -1.07 2.37
CA ARG A 526 16.23 -1.34 1.58
C ARG A 526 17.27 -0.21 1.66
N CYS A 527 17.02 0.83 2.45
CA CYS A 527 17.98 1.89 2.69
C CYS A 527 18.86 1.52 3.88
N GLU A 528 20.16 1.36 3.64
CA GLU A 528 21.15 1.26 4.71
C GLU A 528 21.35 2.65 5.31
N LEU A 529 20.85 2.84 6.53
CA LEU A 529 20.98 4.09 7.27
C LEU A 529 21.89 3.87 8.48
N PRO A 530 22.78 4.83 8.79
CA PRO A 530 23.70 4.69 9.90
C PRO A 530 22.96 4.71 11.24
N SER A 531 23.47 3.93 12.18
CA SER A 531 23.21 4.14 13.61
C SER A 531 23.77 5.50 14.04
N LEU A 532 23.01 6.22 14.86
CA LEU A 532 23.38 7.56 15.33
C LEU A 532 23.34 7.59 16.86
N PRO A 533 24.44 7.24 17.54
CA PRO A 533 24.51 7.25 19.00
C PRO A 533 24.18 8.63 19.57
N GLY A 534 23.34 8.67 20.59
CA GLY A 534 22.87 9.88 21.26
C GLY A 534 21.66 10.54 20.61
N LEU A 535 21.28 10.15 19.38
CA LEU A 535 20.07 10.65 18.75
C LEU A 535 18.87 9.83 19.24
N LYS A 536 18.01 10.46 20.03
CA LYS A 536 16.82 9.80 20.58
C LYS A 536 15.70 9.72 19.56
N CYS A 537 15.18 8.52 19.37
CA CYS A 537 14.08 8.30 18.45
C CYS A 537 13.04 7.34 19.01
N ALA A 538 11.76 7.67 18.82
CA ALA A 538 10.66 6.79 19.14
C ALA A 538 10.39 5.85 17.96
N VAL A 539 10.47 4.55 18.19
CA VAL A 539 10.27 3.50 17.18
C VAL A 539 9.04 2.68 17.54
N GLY A 540 8.09 2.59 16.62
CA GLY A 540 6.89 1.78 16.79
C GLY A 540 7.21 0.30 16.90
N ARG A 541 6.67 -0.37 17.91
CA ARG A 541 6.78 -1.82 18.13
C ARG A 541 5.42 -2.44 18.43
N ARG A 542 5.24 -3.68 17.99
CA ARG A 542 4.04 -4.49 18.09
C ARG A 542 4.47 -5.94 18.07
N ARG A 543 4.09 -6.67 19.11
CA ARG A 543 4.39 -8.09 19.23
C ARG A 543 3.25 -8.91 18.63
N TYR A 544 3.56 -10.11 18.19
CA TYR A 544 2.60 -11.03 17.61
C TYR A 544 2.67 -12.37 18.33
N GLU A 545 1.51 -12.96 18.61
CA GLU A 545 1.40 -14.38 18.91
C GLU A 545 1.27 -15.17 17.60
N HIS A 546 1.77 -16.40 17.59
CA HIS A 546 1.87 -17.20 16.36
C HIS A 546 1.12 -18.51 16.53
N PHE A 547 0.16 -18.74 15.65
CA PHE A 547 -0.73 -19.90 15.75
C PHE A 547 -0.74 -20.70 14.45
N ALA A 548 -0.41 -21.98 14.52
CA ALA A 548 -0.62 -22.89 13.40
C ALA A 548 -2.08 -23.37 13.40
N ILE A 549 -2.91 -22.80 12.50
CA ILE A 549 -4.29 -23.27 12.32
C ILE A 549 -4.28 -24.66 11.67
N ASN A 550 -3.36 -24.89 10.73
CA ASN A 550 -3.13 -26.21 10.16
C ASN A 550 -1.63 -26.34 9.79
N ARG A 551 -1.23 -27.46 9.16
CA ARG A 551 0.18 -27.71 8.79
C ARG A 551 0.76 -26.68 7.79
N ASN A 552 -0.11 -26.00 7.05
CA ASN A 552 0.21 -25.13 5.94
C ASN A 552 -0.21 -23.68 6.16
N LEU A 553 -0.78 -23.30 7.32
CA LEU A 553 -1.20 -21.93 7.61
C LEU A 553 -0.85 -21.53 9.04
N VAL A 554 0.01 -20.52 9.15
CA VAL A 554 0.35 -19.83 10.39
C VAL A 554 -0.31 -18.45 10.40
N VAL A 555 -1.02 -18.15 11.47
CA VAL A 555 -1.66 -16.84 11.71
C VAL A 555 -0.91 -16.12 12.82
N HIS A 556 -0.45 -14.92 12.52
CA HIS A 556 0.20 -14.01 13.44
C HIS A 556 -0.84 -13.00 13.95
N VAL A 557 -1.19 -13.08 15.22
CA VAL A 557 -2.19 -12.21 15.85
C VAL A 557 -1.48 -11.17 16.70
N PRO A 558 -1.76 -9.88 16.54
CA PRO A 558 -1.11 -8.85 17.33
C PRO A 558 -1.49 -8.95 18.80
N LEU A 559 -0.50 -8.80 19.67
CA LEU A 559 -0.69 -8.67 21.11
C LEU A 559 -1.18 -7.27 21.44
N GLY A 560 -2.38 -7.17 22.02
CA GLY A 560 -3.01 -5.91 22.39
C GLY A 560 -3.68 -5.15 21.25
N ALA A 561 -4.44 -4.13 21.62
CA ALA A 561 -5.20 -3.31 20.67
C ALA A 561 -4.30 -2.35 19.85
N SER A 562 -3.22 -1.86 20.45
CA SER A 562 -2.24 -0.94 19.85
C SER A 562 -0.81 -1.43 20.12
N GLY A 563 0.15 -0.98 19.31
CA GLY A 563 1.55 -1.15 19.64
C GLY A 563 2.03 -0.13 20.69
N THR A 564 3.33 -0.15 20.94
CA THR A 564 4.03 0.73 21.88
C THR A 564 5.21 1.42 21.19
N PHE A 565 5.54 2.64 21.60
CA PHE A 565 6.79 3.28 21.19
C PHE A 565 7.94 2.81 22.09
N HIS A 566 9.00 2.33 21.47
CA HIS A 566 10.28 2.06 22.11
C HIS A 566 11.22 3.23 21.84
N ILE A 567 11.84 3.78 22.89
CA ILE A 567 12.82 4.85 22.74
C ILE A 567 14.20 4.23 22.46
N SER A 568 14.75 4.55 21.29
CA SER A 568 16.11 4.19 20.88
C SER A 568 17.03 5.39 21.10
N ASP A 569 18.18 5.17 21.74
CA ASP A 569 19.25 6.19 21.88
C ASP A 569 20.29 6.09 20.75
N ASN A 570 20.00 5.31 19.70
CA ASN A 570 20.91 5.06 18.58
C ASN A 570 20.29 5.43 17.22
N GLY A 571 19.35 6.37 17.24
CA GLY A 571 18.63 6.83 16.07
C GLY A 571 17.33 6.07 15.77
N CYS A 572 16.72 6.43 14.64
CA CYS A 572 15.38 6.02 14.20
C CYS A 572 15.33 4.71 13.41
N SER A 573 16.43 3.95 13.38
CA SER A 573 16.43 2.65 12.72
C SER A 573 15.48 1.69 13.44
N TRP A 574 14.76 0.89 12.66
CA TRP A 574 13.92 -0.19 13.19
C TRP A 574 14.67 -1.51 13.35
N THR A 575 15.90 -1.61 12.80
CA THR A 575 16.73 -2.82 12.81
C THR A 575 17.42 -3.03 14.14
#